data_AF-A0A7W8DIV1-F1
#
_entry.id   AF-A0A7W8DIV1-F1
#
_cell.length_a   1.000
_cell.length_b   1.000
_cell.length_c   1.000
_cell.angle_alpha   90.00
_cell.angle_beta   90.00
_cell.angle_gamma   90.00
#
_symmetry.space_group_name_H-M   'P 1'
#
loop_
_entity.id
_entity.type
_entity.pdbx_description
1 polymer ?
#
loop_
_entity_poly.entity_id
_entity_poly.type
_entity_poly.pdbx_seq_one_letter_code
_entity_poly.pdbx_strand_id
1 'polypeptide(L)'
;MKCCFLLLLLLLLALTGLAGAADSTTAISGIWMMGQSLCDGSESLPIVTSADTGWGNRAFQRGVRTWLASDHPASPDQRAPESFQLVPLLAQTNGGLGETIANGMADHWKSLRFENNKTRAAQSASRFLVACAGQGGRQINELSSADLSTDTRTPESRRHGGGYYRTSLDDARRAVAQAKAAGSSFQIAALYWMQGEGNSGPTGSIVPTRWDAELPRAQGLAWYRDQLIAYRKQWSADLCAITGQKTELPLFTYQTLGPAGEAQLMAADADASIWLVGPHYAVPSAINSRTKPGRHGAPIHLSADGERWWGEQVGKVMHRVLDRGERWQPLRPHKASLEATRDTILVSFSVPRPPLVLDTTFLPRQEITANGTFTSLAGFRVHDSTGAAVPLTSIEVVAPAQLRIRLAAPLSAGKTCRLSYGHPYAGALGKVASVRAGELLLSSGITESIKQLMNEGAFLATTTSDAVARVPVRSVREENGAAVLSYDPAELRDARPFEPGQDLVAMRSFSYGNLRDSDDERSVFTFTDSAYGTRSGQPYPLWNWCVLFSDLPAE
;
A
#
# COMPACT_ATOMS: atom_id res chain seq x y z
N MET A 1 -32.64 51.17 -16.66
CA MET A 1 -32.48 49.91 -15.89
C MET A 1 -31.35 49.08 -16.48
N LYS A 2 -30.08 49.36 -16.13
CA LYS A 2 -28.87 48.58 -16.49
C LYS A 2 -27.68 49.27 -15.81
N CYS A 3 -27.61 49.19 -14.49
CA CYS A 3 -26.42 49.62 -13.71
C CYS A 3 -26.35 48.99 -12.31
N CYS A 4 -27.44 48.43 -11.75
CA CYS A 4 -27.39 47.83 -10.42
C CYS A 4 -26.96 46.35 -10.35
N PHE A 5 -26.76 45.66 -11.49
CA PHE A 5 -26.46 44.21 -11.48
C PHE A 5 -24.96 43.87 -11.45
N LEU A 6 -24.08 44.82 -11.75
CA LEU A 6 -22.64 44.57 -11.81
C LEU A 6 -21.93 44.80 -10.46
N LEU A 7 -22.51 45.61 -9.57
CA LEU A 7 -21.93 45.91 -8.26
C LEU A 7 -22.18 44.78 -7.23
N LEU A 8 -23.26 44.00 -7.38
CA LEU A 8 -23.58 42.90 -6.48
C LEU A 8 -22.73 41.64 -6.75
N LEU A 9 -22.27 41.45 -7.99
CA LEU A 9 -21.43 40.31 -8.37
C LEU A 9 -19.96 40.50 -7.94
N LEU A 10 -19.48 41.75 -7.89
CA LEU A 10 -18.15 42.09 -7.39
C LEU A 10 -18.06 42.06 -5.85
N LEU A 11 -19.16 42.28 -5.13
CA LEU A 11 -19.19 42.09 -3.67
C LEU A 11 -19.26 40.62 -3.24
N LEU A 12 -19.88 39.74 -4.04
CA LEU A 12 -19.91 38.29 -3.73
C LEU A 12 -18.59 37.57 -4.03
N LEU A 13 -17.78 38.07 -4.99
CA LEU A 13 -16.43 37.53 -5.25
C LEU A 13 -15.37 38.05 -4.26
N ALA A 14 -15.66 39.10 -3.51
CA ALA A 14 -14.77 39.60 -2.44
C ALA A 14 -14.97 38.87 -1.08
N LEU A 15 -16.04 38.07 -0.95
CA LEU A 15 -16.39 37.35 0.29
C LEU A 15 -16.00 35.86 0.29
N THR A 16 -15.42 35.34 -0.79
CA THR A 16 -14.82 33.99 -0.84
C THR A 16 -13.28 34.00 -0.88
N GLY A 17 -12.66 35.18 -0.77
CA GLY A 17 -11.21 35.37 -0.77
C GLY A 17 -10.57 35.66 0.60
N LEU A 18 -11.34 35.57 1.69
CA LEU A 18 -10.87 35.90 3.05
C LEU A 18 -11.11 34.73 4.03
N ALA A 19 -10.49 33.59 3.74
CA ALA A 19 -10.12 32.60 4.76
C ALA A 19 -8.60 32.41 4.71
N GLY A 20 -7.91 33.54 4.81
CA GLY A 20 -6.45 33.64 4.88
C GLY A 20 -6.06 34.73 5.86
N ALA A 21 -6.78 34.85 6.98
CA ALA A 21 -6.25 35.55 8.13
C ALA A 21 -5.15 34.66 8.70
N ALA A 22 -3.91 35.12 8.55
CA ALA A 22 -2.72 34.49 9.09
C ALA A 22 -2.93 34.22 10.59
N ASP A 23 -3.09 32.95 10.96
CA ASP A 23 -2.85 32.51 12.31
C ASP A 23 -1.33 32.54 12.49
N SER A 24 -0.83 33.65 13.06
CA SER A 24 0.58 33.93 13.26
C SER A 24 1.21 33.11 14.40
N THR A 25 0.60 31.97 14.75
CA THR A 25 1.17 30.99 15.66
C THR A 25 1.85 29.90 14.86
N THR A 26 3.08 29.53 15.22
CA THR A 26 3.73 28.32 14.70
C THR A 26 2.75 27.16 14.86
N ALA A 27 2.35 26.51 13.77
CA ALA A 27 1.39 25.40 13.81
C ALA A 27 2.13 24.08 13.55
N ILE A 28 2.11 23.18 14.54
CA ILE A 28 2.51 21.79 14.37
C ILE A 28 1.31 21.04 13.80
N SER A 29 1.51 20.37 12.66
CA SER A 29 0.47 19.58 12.00
C SER A 29 0.72 18.09 12.22
N GLY A 30 -0.24 17.38 12.81
CA GLY A 30 -0.18 15.95 13.03
C GLY A 30 -0.52 15.15 11.77
N ILE A 31 0.22 14.07 11.53
CA ILE A 31 -0.19 12.95 10.67
C ILE A 31 -0.35 11.73 11.58
N TRP A 32 -1.61 11.36 11.85
CA TRP A 32 -1.96 10.36 12.86
C TRP A 32 -2.21 9.02 12.19
N MET A 33 -1.43 8.01 12.54
CA MET A 33 -1.45 6.69 11.92
C MET A 33 -2.06 5.65 12.85
N MET A 34 -2.89 4.78 12.28
CA MET A 34 -3.37 3.55 12.90
C MET A 34 -3.32 2.42 11.89
N GLY A 35 -3.09 1.19 12.35
CA GLY A 35 -3.03 0.05 11.46
C GLY A 35 -2.37 -1.17 12.08
N GLN A 36 -1.94 -2.09 11.23
CA GLN A 36 -1.28 -3.33 11.64
C GLN A 36 0.22 -3.35 11.29
N SER A 37 0.76 -4.50 10.91
CA SER A 37 2.19 -4.76 10.73
C SER A 37 2.85 -3.92 9.65
N LEU A 38 2.13 -3.53 8.60
CA LEU A 38 2.66 -2.56 7.63
C LEU A 38 2.75 -1.15 8.21
N CYS A 39 1.78 -0.78 9.06
CA CYS A 39 1.79 0.54 9.71
C CYS A 39 2.95 0.68 10.71
N ASP A 40 3.25 -0.40 11.45
CA ASP A 40 4.32 -0.42 12.45
C ASP A 40 5.70 -0.79 11.89
N GLY A 41 5.83 -1.05 10.58
CA GLY A 41 7.12 -1.35 9.96
C GLY A 41 7.68 -2.73 10.32
N SER A 42 6.81 -3.73 10.48
CA SER A 42 7.21 -5.10 10.80
C SER A 42 8.16 -5.66 9.73
N GLU A 43 9.32 -6.13 10.17
CA GLU A 43 10.35 -6.74 9.32
C GLU A 43 10.92 -5.80 8.25
N SER A 44 10.69 -4.49 8.35
CA SER A 44 11.20 -3.47 7.42
C SER A 44 12.65 -3.08 7.77
N LEU A 45 13.56 -4.05 7.66
CA LEU A 45 14.96 -3.96 8.09
C LEU A 45 15.93 -4.39 6.97
N PRO A 46 17.13 -3.79 6.90
CA PRO A 46 17.64 -2.71 7.74
C PRO A 46 16.96 -1.37 7.46
N ILE A 47 16.88 -0.47 8.45
CA ILE A 47 16.32 0.87 8.25
C ILE A 47 17.14 1.66 7.23
N VAL A 48 16.48 2.51 6.45
CA VAL A 48 17.10 3.33 5.39
C VAL A 48 17.05 4.83 5.70
N THR A 49 16.33 5.24 6.74
CA THR A 49 16.26 6.63 7.22
C THR A 49 16.77 6.78 8.65
N SER A 50 18.06 6.53 8.86
CA SER A 50 18.72 6.54 10.19
C SER A 50 19.18 7.93 10.67
N ALA A 51 19.04 8.97 9.85
CA ALA A 51 19.47 10.33 10.14
C ALA A 51 18.45 11.38 9.66
N ASP A 52 18.56 12.60 10.18
CA ASP A 52 17.64 13.69 9.83
C ASP A 52 17.72 13.97 8.32
N THR A 53 16.58 13.92 7.66
CA THR A 53 16.46 14.11 6.21
C THR A 53 16.52 15.58 5.81
N GLY A 54 16.49 16.51 6.78
CA GLY A 54 16.58 17.95 6.59
C GLY A 54 15.26 18.63 6.22
N TRP A 55 14.15 17.89 6.19
CA TRP A 55 12.80 18.44 5.96
C TRP A 55 12.18 19.08 7.20
N GLY A 56 12.79 18.86 8.37
CA GLY A 56 12.36 19.42 9.65
C GLY A 56 11.11 18.76 10.22
N ASN A 57 10.70 17.59 9.74
CA ASN A 57 9.59 16.83 10.30
C ASN A 57 9.98 16.23 11.66
N ARG A 58 8.99 15.91 12.50
CA ARG A 58 9.16 15.52 13.89
C ARG A 58 8.47 14.21 14.23
N ALA A 59 9.00 13.54 15.24
CA ALA A 59 8.36 12.46 15.98
C ALA A 59 8.44 12.78 17.48
N PHE A 60 7.74 12.00 18.30
CA PHE A 60 8.02 12.00 19.74
C PHE A 60 9.38 11.35 20.02
N GLN A 61 10.02 11.69 21.13
CA GLN A 61 11.30 11.11 21.59
C GLN A 61 11.22 9.58 21.71
N ARG A 62 10.04 9.03 22.04
CA ARG A 62 9.74 7.59 22.03
C ARG A 62 9.70 6.94 20.64
N GLY A 63 9.70 7.73 19.58
CA GLY A 63 9.59 7.29 18.19
C GLY A 63 8.23 7.53 17.56
N VAL A 64 8.12 7.12 16.30
CA VAL A 64 6.85 7.10 15.54
C VAL A 64 5.90 6.05 16.11
N ARG A 65 6.40 4.86 16.43
CA ARG A 65 5.63 3.80 17.12
C ARG A 65 5.45 4.18 18.58
N THR A 66 4.29 4.71 18.92
CA THR A 66 4.02 5.22 20.25
C THR A 66 3.46 4.15 21.19
N TRP A 67 2.80 3.13 20.68
CA TRP A 67 2.38 1.98 21.49
C TRP A 67 3.55 1.00 21.68
N LEU A 68 3.76 0.55 22.92
CA LEU A 68 4.75 -0.48 23.26
C LEU A 68 4.16 -1.43 24.30
N ALA A 69 4.29 -2.74 24.07
CA ALA A 69 3.75 -3.76 24.98
C ALA A 69 4.32 -3.65 26.41
N SER A 70 5.55 -3.14 26.56
CA SER A 70 6.26 -3.04 27.83
C SER A 70 6.05 -1.71 28.57
N ASP A 71 5.34 -0.74 27.99
CA ASP A 71 5.24 0.62 28.54
C ASP A 71 3.78 1.09 28.55
N HIS A 72 3.09 0.77 29.65
CA HIS A 72 1.70 1.16 29.92
C HIS A 72 0.72 0.98 28.74
N PRO A 73 0.64 -0.23 28.13
CA PRO A 73 -0.17 -0.45 26.93
C PRO A 73 -1.66 -0.15 27.14
N ALA A 74 -2.21 -0.45 28.33
CA ALA A 74 -3.62 -0.22 28.67
C ALA A 74 -3.87 1.11 29.42
N SER A 75 -2.82 1.79 29.88
CA SER A 75 -2.87 3.04 30.66
C SER A 75 -1.92 4.11 30.09
N PRO A 76 -2.04 4.48 28.80
CA PRO A 76 -1.07 5.33 28.11
C PRO A 76 -0.86 6.71 28.75
N ASP A 77 -1.82 7.20 29.54
CA ASP A 77 -1.72 8.43 30.34
C ASP A 77 -0.63 8.37 31.42
N GLN A 78 -0.22 7.17 31.84
CA GLN A 78 0.85 6.96 32.82
C GLN A 78 2.26 7.00 32.22
N ARG A 79 2.38 7.05 30.89
CA ARG A 79 3.68 7.12 30.20
C ARG A 79 4.42 8.41 30.57
N ALA A 80 5.74 8.31 30.71
CA ALA A 80 6.59 9.42 31.14
C ALA A 80 6.47 10.63 30.19
N PRO A 81 6.14 11.85 30.68
CA PRO A 81 6.00 13.05 29.84
C PRO A 81 7.22 13.38 28.98
N GLU A 82 8.42 13.07 29.48
CA GLU A 82 9.71 13.32 28.81
C GLU A 82 9.82 12.54 27.50
N SER A 83 9.16 11.39 27.39
CA SER A 83 9.15 10.55 26.19
C SER A 83 8.39 11.18 25.01
N PHE A 84 7.71 12.30 25.23
CA PHE A 84 6.94 13.04 24.22
C PHE A 84 7.59 14.36 23.80
N GLN A 85 8.84 14.64 24.19
CA GLN A 85 9.58 15.74 23.59
C GLN A 85 9.68 15.55 22.07
N LEU A 86 9.62 16.64 21.31
CA LEU A 86 9.65 16.59 19.85
C LEU A 86 11.10 16.50 19.35
N VAL A 87 11.41 15.45 18.59
CA VAL A 87 12.72 15.20 17.99
C VAL A 87 12.61 15.11 16.47
N PRO A 88 13.72 15.21 15.70
CA PRO A 88 13.68 14.93 14.27
C PRO A 88 13.01 13.59 13.96
N LEU A 89 12.24 13.54 12.88
CA LEU A 89 11.59 12.32 12.41
C LEU A 89 12.63 11.36 11.82
N LEU A 90 12.84 10.23 12.48
CA LEU A 90 13.79 9.20 12.10
C LEU A 90 13.14 7.82 12.15
N ALA A 91 13.59 6.90 11.31
CA ALA A 91 13.28 5.49 11.46
C ALA A 91 14.04 4.91 12.66
N GLN A 92 13.43 3.95 13.34
CA GLN A 92 14.01 3.29 14.51
C GLN A 92 13.88 1.77 14.37
N THR A 93 14.82 1.03 14.96
CA THR A 93 14.70 -0.43 15.09
C THR A 93 14.14 -0.79 16.46
N ASN A 94 13.15 -1.67 16.51
CA ASN A 94 12.68 -2.30 17.75
C ASN A 94 12.45 -3.80 17.51
N GLY A 95 13.43 -4.62 17.87
CA GLY A 95 13.41 -6.04 17.56
C GLY A 95 13.30 -6.27 16.05
N GLY A 96 12.21 -6.93 15.62
CA GLY A 96 11.90 -7.15 14.21
C GLY A 96 11.26 -5.95 13.50
N LEU A 97 10.92 -4.87 14.20
CA LEU A 97 10.29 -3.66 13.61
C LEU A 97 11.37 -2.67 13.14
N GLY A 98 11.15 -2.01 12.01
CA GLY A 98 12.11 -1.12 11.36
C GLY A 98 11.51 0.17 10.79
N GLU A 99 11.77 0.45 9.52
CA GLU A 99 11.25 1.63 8.82
C GLU A 99 9.71 1.62 8.82
N THR A 100 9.05 2.78 8.95
CA THR A 100 7.61 2.91 8.62
C THR A 100 7.46 3.86 7.45
N ILE A 101 6.26 3.95 6.89
CA ILE A 101 5.95 4.96 5.88
C ILE A 101 6.17 6.44 6.33
N ALA A 102 6.36 6.70 7.62
CA ALA A 102 6.30 8.05 8.20
C ALA A 102 7.28 9.03 7.55
N ASN A 103 8.53 8.60 7.35
CA ASN A 103 9.56 9.43 6.71
C ASN A 103 9.19 9.73 5.26
N GLY A 104 8.90 8.70 4.45
CA GLY A 104 8.44 8.87 3.06
C GLY A 104 7.26 9.83 2.95
N MET A 105 6.25 9.64 3.79
CA MET A 105 5.00 10.42 3.78
C MET A 105 5.20 11.88 4.16
N ALA A 106 5.81 12.14 5.30
CA ALA A 106 5.97 13.51 5.79
C ALA A 106 6.98 14.30 4.93
N ASP A 107 8.07 13.65 4.49
CA ASP A 107 9.13 14.31 3.75
C ASP A 107 8.71 14.63 2.31
N HIS A 108 8.01 13.69 1.63
CA HIS A 108 7.50 13.96 0.30
C HIS A 108 6.43 15.06 0.32
N TRP A 109 5.47 15.00 1.25
CA TRP A 109 4.47 16.06 1.38
C TRP A 109 5.12 17.42 1.67
N LYS A 110 6.12 17.45 2.56
CA LYS A 110 6.89 18.66 2.83
C LYS A 110 7.62 19.15 1.58
N SER A 111 8.22 18.26 0.81
CA SER A 111 8.93 18.63 -0.41
C SER A 111 8.03 19.35 -1.41
N LEU A 112 6.79 18.88 -1.59
CA LEU A 112 5.84 19.47 -2.52
C LEU A 112 5.38 20.87 -2.06
N ARG A 113 5.18 21.06 -0.75
CA ARG A 113 4.84 22.39 -0.17
C ARG A 113 5.95 23.42 -0.32
N PHE A 114 7.19 22.98 -0.47
CA PHE A 114 8.36 23.86 -0.49
C PHE A 114 9.18 23.73 -1.79
N GLU A 115 8.56 23.24 -2.87
CA GLU A 115 9.18 23.16 -4.21
C GLU A 115 10.55 22.44 -4.18
N ASN A 116 10.61 21.36 -3.41
CA ASN A 116 11.81 20.57 -3.15
C ASN A 116 13.00 21.36 -2.53
N ASN A 117 12.75 22.50 -1.89
CA ASN A 117 13.77 23.33 -1.26
C ASN A 117 13.87 23.05 0.26
N LYS A 118 14.84 22.22 0.65
CA LYS A 118 15.09 21.85 2.06
C LYS A 118 15.42 23.05 2.95
N THR A 119 16.19 24.03 2.45
CA THR A 119 16.52 25.23 3.23
C THR A 119 15.26 26.02 3.59
N ARG A 120 14.36 26.22 2.62
CA ARG A 120 13.07 26.89 2.83
C ARG A 120 12.16 26.09 3.78
N ALA A 121 12.13 24.77 3.63
CA ALA A 121 11.37 23.89 4.52
C ALA A 121 11.91 23.91 5.96
N ALA A 122 13.23 23.91 6.14
CA ALA A 122 13.89 23.96 7.43
C ALA A 122 13.70 25.31 8.12
N GLN A 123 13.67 26.42 7.37
CA GLN A 123 13.39 27.76 7.92
C GLN A 123 11.91 27.98 8.22
N SER A 124 10.99 27.20 7.62
CA SER A 124 9.56 27.30 7.89
C SER A 124 9.23 26.88 9.33
N ALA A 125 8.33 27.62 9.96
CA ALA A 125 7.74 27.24 11.25
C ALA A 125 6.82 26.01 11.16
N SER A 126 6.31 25.67 9.97
CA SER A 126 5.46 24.49 9.77
C SER A 126 6.26 23.20 10.00
N ARG A 127 5.72 22.28 10.80
CA ARG A 127 6.33 20.97 11.11
C ARG A 127 5.25 19.90 11.06
N PHE A 128 5.53 18.77 10.40
CA PHE A 128 4.70 17.59 10.62
C PHE A 128 5.18 16.86 11.87
N LEU A 129 4.25 16.41 12.71
CA LEU A 129 4.47 15.45 13.78
C LEU A 129 3.78 14.14 13.38
N VAL A 130 4.55 13.05 13.26
CA VAL A 130 4.00 11.75 12.88
C VAL A 130 4.00 10.80 14.07
N ALA A 131 2.87 10.13 14.31
CA ALA A 131 2.70 9.16 15.38
C ALA A 131 1.83 7.98 14.92
N CYS A 132 2.17 6.78 15.37
CA CYS A 132 1.49 5.52 15.06
C CYS A 132 1.30 4.68 16.33
N ALA A 133 0.04 4.42 16.68
CA ALA A 133 -0.31 3.55 17.81
C ALA A 133 -0.82 2.16 17.37
N GLY A 134 -0.80 1.87 16.06
CA GLY A 134 -1.14 0.57 15.50
C GLY A 134 -0.11 -0.53 15.82
N GLN A 135 -0.51 -1.79 15.66
CA GLN A 135 0.31 -2.95 16.00
C GLN A 135 0.05 -4.15 15.08
N GLY A 136 1.11 -4.88 14.75
CA GLY A 136 1.10 -6.12 13.99
C GLY A 136 -0.03 -7.11 14.29
N GLY A 137 -0.62 -7.63 13.22
CA GLY A 137 -1.61 -8.71 13.26
C GLY A 137 -2.96 -8.37 13.89
N ARG A 138 -3.28 -7.09 14.12
CA ARG A 138 -4.57 -6.66 14.68
C ARG A 138 -5.67 -6.53 13.62
N GLN A 139 -6.87 -6.94 14.00
CA GLN A 139 -8.13 -6.69 13.28
C GLN A 139 -8.66 -5.29 13.60
N ILE A 140 -9.55 -4.76 12.75
CA ILE A 140 -10.10 -3.41 12.94
C ILE A 140 -10.74 -3.19 14.33
N ASN A 141 -11.45 -4.19 14.86
CA ASN A 141 -12.08 -4.13 16.18
C ASN A 141 -11.09 -4.23 17.35
N GLU A 142 -9.89 -4.74 17.11
CA GLU A 142 -8.81 -4.74 18.10
C GLU A 142 -8.10 -3.39 18.16
N LEU A 143 -8.15 -2.60 17.07
CA LEU A 143 -7.59 -1.25 16.99
C LEU A 143 -8.61 -0.14 17.29
N SER A 144 -9.88 -0.50 17.45
CA SER A 144 -10.98 0.40 17.77
C SER A 144 -11.18 0.61 19.26
N SER A 145 -12.10 1.50 19.61
CA SER A 145 -12.52 1.72 20.99
C SER A 145 -13.12 0.46 21.64
N ALA A 146 -13.53 -0.54 20.85
CA ALA A 146 -13.98 -1.84 21.36
C ALA A 146 -12.85 -2.66 21.97
N ASP A 147 -11.61 -2.46 21.50
CA ASP A 147 -10.39 -3.12 21.99
C ASP A 147 -10.53 -4.63 22.22
N LEU A 148 -10.95 -5.36 21.18
CA LEU A 148 -11.11 -6.82 21.27
C LEU A 148 -9.78 -7.58 21.45
N SER A 149 -8.64 -6.88 21.52
CA SER A 149 -7.33 -7.49 21.64
C SER A 149 -7.07 -8.12 23.02
N THR A 150 -7.84 -7.71 24.03
CA THR A 150 -7.80 -8.22 25.41
C THR A 150 -8.97 -9.15 25.75
N ASP A 151 -9.83 -9.47 24.78
CA ASP A 151 -11.01 -10.32 24.99
C ASP A 151 -10.63 -11.70 25.52
N THR A 152 -11.35 -12.16 26.55
CA THR A 152 -11.04 -13.39 27.29
C THR A 152 -11.25 -14.67 26.49
N ARG A 153 -11.97 -14.62 25.36
CA ARG A 153 -12.08 -15.73 24.41
C ARG A 153 -10.77 -15.96 23.65
N THR A 154 -9.88 -14.96 23.56
CA THR A 154 -8.54 -15.16 23.01
C THR A 154 -7.68 -15.89 24.06
N PRO A 155 -7.00 -17.00 23.71
CA PRO A 155 -6.07 -17.66 24.62
C PRO A 155 -5.05 -16.67 25.18
N GLU A 156 -4.68 -16.80 26.45
CA GLU A 156 -3.78 -15.85 27.13
C GLU A 156 -2.46 -15.64 26.38
N SER A 157 -1.89 -16.70 25.81
CA SER A 157 -0.67 -16.65 24.98
C SER A 157 -0.81 -15.86 23.66
N ARG A 158 -2.04 -15.53 23.26
CA ARG A 158 -2.37 -14.76 22.05
C ARG A 158 -3.10 -13.46 22.36
N ARG A 159 -3.40 -13.17 23.64
CA ARG A 159 -3.91 -11.86 24.05
C ARG A 159 -2.75 -10.86 23.99
N HIS A 160 -3.06 -9.64 23.53
CA HIS A 160 -2.08 -8.57 23.45
C HIS A 160 -2.45 -7.45 24.43
N GLY A 161 -1.53 -6.50 24.66
CA GLY A 161 -1.67 -5.52 25.75
C GLY A 161 -2.86 -4.56 25.64
N GLY A 162 -3.54 -4.49 24.49
CA GLY A 162 -4.65 -3.56 24.25
C GLY A 162 -4.26 -2.10 24.32
N GLY A 163 -5.28 -1.24 24.33
CA GLY A 163 -5.12 0.21 24.50
C GLY A 163 -4.55 0.96 23.29
N TYR A 164 -4.52 0.36 22.09
CA TYR A 164 -4.03 1.02 20.87
C TYR A 164 -4.82 2.31 20.55
N TYR A 165 -6.16 2.23 20.57
CA TYR A 165 -7.02 3.39 20.36
C TYR A 165 -6.79 4.47 21.42
N ARG A 166 -6.73 4.07 22.69
CA ARG A 166 -6.45 4.99 23.82
C ARG A 166 -5.09 5.65 23.70
N THR A 167 -4.09 4.92 23.19
CA THR A 167 -2.74 5.42 22.95
C THR A 167 -2.75 6.51 21.89
N SER A 168 -3.45 6.29 20.77
CA SER A 168 -3.63 7.31 19.73
C SER A 168 -4.25 8.61 20.26
N LEU A 169 -5.23 8.50 21.16
CA LEU A 169 -5.84 9.66 21.81
C LEU A 169 -4.90 10.33 22.82
N ASP A 170 -4.16 9.57 23.62
CA ASP A 170 -3.16 10.13 24.53
C ASP A 170 -2.05 10.85 23.77
N ASP A 171 -1.56 10.28 22.68
CA ASP A 171 -0.57 10.91 21.81
C ASP A 171 -1.05 12.29 21.33
N ALA A 172 -2.34 12.43 20.98
CA ALA A 172 -2.91 13.73 20.61
C ALA A 172 -2.92 14.72 21.78
N ARG A 173 -3.26 14.27 23.00
CA ARG A 173 -3.17 15.12 24.21
C ARG A 173 -1.74 15.57 24.48
N ARG A 174 -0.77 14.66 24.32
CA ARG A 174 0.66 14.95 24.47
C ARG A 174 1.14 15.95 23.43
N ALA A 175 0.73 15.81 22.17
CA ALA A 175 1.05 16.76 21.11
C ALA A 175 0.51 18.17 21.41
N VAL A 176 -0.76 18.28 21.84
CA VAL A 176 -1.36 19.55 22.27
C VAL A 176 -0.55 20.18 23.42
N ALA A 177 -0.17 19.39 24.42
CA ALA A 177 0.62 19.87 25.55
C ALA A 177 2.02 20.35 25.12
N GLN A 178 2.71 19.60 24.25
CA GLN A 178 4.02 19.96 23.73
C GLN A 178 3.98 21.24 22.88
N ALA A 179 2.99 21.35 21.99
CA ALA A 179 2.80 22.57 21.19
C ALA A 179 2.55 23.78 22.09
N LYS A 180 1.64 23.65 23.07
CA LYS A 180 1.36 24.71 24.04
C LYS A 180 2.59 25.13 24.82
N ALA A 181 3.40 24.18 25.30
CA ALA A 181 4.64 24.45 26.01
C ALA A 181 5.68 25.19 25.14
N ALA A 182 5.66 24.95 23.82
CA ALA A 182 6.50 25.62 22.84
C ALA A 182 5.92 26.95 22.31
N GLY A 183 4.79 27.44 22.85
CA GLY A 183 4.12 28.65 22.34
C GLY A 183 3.52 28.48 20.94
N SER A 184 3.16 27.24 20.58
CA SER A 184 2.68 26.81 19.26
C SER A 184 1.27 26.22 19.38
N SER A 185 0.53 26.19 18.27
CA SER A 185 -0.73 25.45 18.16
C SER A 185 -0.52 24.06 17.57
N PHE A 186 -1.39 23.11 17.92
CA PHE A 186 -1.39 21.77 17.34
C PHE A 186 -2.74 21.49 16.69
N GLN A 187 -2.68 20.92 15.49
CA GLN A 187 -3.84 20.38 14.77
C GLN A 187 -3.42 19.09 14.07
N ILE A 188 -4.32 18.16 13.86
CA ILE A 188 -4.12 16.99 13.00
C ILE A 188 -4.58 17.36 11.59
N ALA A 189 -3.68 17.20 10.62
CA ALA A 189 -3.97 17.49 9.22
C ALA A 189 -4.58 16.28 8.49
N ALA A 190 -4.15 15.07 8.85
CA ALA A 190 -4.61 13.84 8.21
C ALA A 190 -4.53 12.64 9.15
N LEU A 191 -5.47 11.73 8.95
CA LEU A 191 -5.41 10.36 9.47
C LEU A 191 -4.88 9.44 8.37
N TYR A 192 -4.14 8.41 8.77
CA TYR A 192 -3.73 7.34 7.85
C TYR A 192 -4.02 5.97 8.44
N TRP A 193 -4.66 5.12 7.63
CA TRP A 193 -5.07 3.77 7.99
C TRP A 193 -4.35 2.72 7.14
N MET A 194 -3.62 1.83 7.78
CA MET A 194 -2.91 0.73 7.11
C MET A 194 -3.22 -0.62 7.77
N GLN A 195 -4.44 -1.09 7.53
CA GLN A 195 -4.92 -2.40 7.97
C GLN A 195 -5.94 -2.99 7.01
N GLY A 196 -6.07 -4.31 7.06
CA GLY A 196 -7.11 -5.08 6.38
C GLY A 196 -6.73 -6.56 6.28
N GLU A 197 -5.43 -6.86 6.28
CA GLU A 197 -4.90 -8.21 6.21
C GLU A 197 -5.35 -9.07 7.41
N GLY A 198 -5.39 -8.50 8.62
CA GLY A 198 -5.84 -9.21 9.82
C GLY A 198 -7.31 -9.67 9.76
N ASN A 199 -8.12 -9.05 8.91
CA ASN A 199 -9.52 -9.41 8.67
C ASN A 199 -9.69 -10.31 7.44
N SER A 200 -8.61 -10.72 6.78
CA SER A 200 -8.67 -11.58 5.59
C SER A 200 -9.04 -13.01 5.95
N GLY A 201 -10.06 -13.53 5.28
CA GLY A 201 -10.49 -14.92 5.41
C GLY A 201 -9.83 -15.86 4.38
N PRO A 202 -9.82 -17.17 4.67
CA PRO A 202 -9.12 -18.17 3.87
C PRO A 202 -9.76 -18.39 2.48
N THR A 203 -11.04 -18.09 2.30
CA THR A 203 -11.72 -18.22 0.99
C THR A 203 -11.72 -16.92 0.18
N GLY A 204 -11.00 -15.90 0.66
CA GLY A 204 -10.87 -14.61 -0.02
C GLY A 204 -11.97 -13.61 0.36
N SER A 205 -12.65 -13.80 1.49
CA SER A 205 -13.62 -12.85 2.06
C SER A 205 -13.08 -12.28 3.38
N ILE A 206 -13.98 -11.82 4.27
CA ILE A 206 -13.67 -11.16 5.53
C ILE A 206 -14.10 -12.02 6.72
N VAL A 207 -13.20 -12.13 7.69
CA VAL A 207 -13.46 -12.63 9.03
C VAL A 207 -13.63 -11.42 9.96
N PRO A 208 -14.85 -11.16 10.48
CA PRO A 208 -15.13 -9.97 11.28
C PRO A 208 -14.29 -9.85 12.55
N THR A 209 -14.23 -10.94 13.34
CA THR A 209 -13.40 -11.05 14.54
C THR A 209 -12.69 -12.40 14.59
N ARG A 210 -11.72 -12.59 15.49
CA ARG A 210 -10.95 -13.84 15.63
C ARG A 210 -11.79 -15.10 15.88
N TRP A 211 -13.05 -14.96 16.27
CA TRP A 211 -13.93 -16.06 16.64
C TRP A 211 -15.13 -16.23 15.70
N ASP A 212 -15.30 -15.31 14.76
CA ASP A 212 -16.41 -15.38 13.81
C ASP A 212 -16.07 -16.29 12.64
N ALA A 213 -17.11 -16.84 12.02
CA ALA A 213 -16.98 -17.47 10.71
C ALA A 213 -16.66 -16.42 9.65
N GLU A 214 -15.97 -16.83 8.59
CA GLU A 214 -15.80 -16.01 7.40
C GLU A 214 -17.19 -15.70 6.79
N LEU A 215 -17.45 -14.43 6.51
CA LEU A 215 -18.70 -14.00 5.90
C LEU A 215 -18.71 -14.33 4.39
N PRO A 216 -19.88 -14.53 3.76
CA PRO A 216 -19.97 -14.55 2.30
C PRO A 216 -19.39 -13.25 1.69
N ARG A 217 -18.66 -13.35 0.57
CA ARG A 217 -17.86 -12.25 -0.01
C ARG A 217 -18.55 -10.90 0.00
N ALA A 218 -19.73 -10.80 -0.60
CA ALA A 218 -20.47 -9.53 -0.69
C ALA A 218 -20.79 -8.92 0.69
N GLN A 219 -21.16 -9.76 1.66
CA GLN A 219 -21.46 -9.34 3.03
C GLN A 219 -20.18 -8.96 3.78
N GLY A 220 -19.09 -9.72 3.59
CA GLY A 220 -17.78 -9.42 4.18
C GLY A 220 -17.23 -8.07 3.72
N LEU A 221 -17.29 -7.79 2.41
CA LEU A 221 -16.86 -6.51 1.84
C LEU A 221 -17.69 -5.34 2.39
N ALA A 222 -19.02 -5.47 2.42
CA ALA A 222 -19.90 -4.47 3.00
C ALA A 222 -19.63 -4.25 4.49
N TRP A 223 -19.40 -5.34 5.24
CA TRP A 223 -19.07 -5.27 6.66
C TRP A 223 -17.79 -4.47 6.91
N TYR A 224 -16.69 -4.80 6.21
CA TYR A 224 -15.42 -4.10 6.43
C TYR A 224 -15.50 -2.63 6.00
N ARG A 225 -16.19 -2.33 4.89
CA ARG A 225 -16.50 -0.95 4.45
C ARG A 225 -17.16 -0.17 5.58
N ASP A 226 -18.23 -0.71 6.14
CA ASP A 226 -19.03 -0.01 7.16
C ASP A 226 -18.25 0.15 8.47
N GLN A 227 -17.44 -0.85 8.85
CA GLN A 227 -16.55 -0.74 10.01
C GLN A 227 -15.47 0.33 9.82
N LEU A 228 -14.85 0.43 8.64
CA LEU A 228 -13.86 1.46 8.37
C LEU A 228 -14.45 2.88 8.42
N ILE A 229 -15.66 3.06 7.86
CA ILE A 229 -16.39 4.33 7.93
C ILE A 229 -16.72 4.69 9.38
N ALA A 230 -17.27 3.74 10.15
CA ALA A 230 -17.61 3.96 11.55
C ALA A 230 -16.36 4.27 12.39
N TYR A 231 -15.29 3.51 12.20
CA TYR A 231 -14.01 3.72 12.87
C TYR A 231 -13.45 5.11 12.59
N ARG A 232 -13.40 5.53 11.31
CA ARG A 232 -12.95 6.87 10.93
C ARG A 232 -13.73 7.95 11.66
N LYS A 233 -15.06 7.88 11.62
CA LYS A 233 -15.94 8.90 12.22
C LYS A 233 -15.69 9.03 13.72
N GLN A 234 -15.64 7.90 14.42
CA GLN A 234 -15.37 7.88 15.86
C GLN A 234 -13.97 8.42 16.17
N TRP A 235 -12.94 7.94 15.46
CA TRP A 235 -11.55 8.36 15.68
C TRP A 235 -11.35 9.84 15.40
N SER A 236 -11.90 10.34 14.29
CA SER A 236 -11.89 11.76 13.97
C SER A 236 -12.61 12.59 15.04
N ALA A 237 -13.80 12.18 15.49
CA ALA A 237 -14.57 12.94 16.47
C ALA A 237 -13.81 13.07 17.80
N ASP A 238 -13.24 11.96 18.29
CA ASP A 238 -12.50 11.93 19.55
C ASP A 238 -11.20 12.76 19.45
N LEU A 239 -10.48 12.67 18.34
CA LEU A 239 -9.29 13.49 18.10
C LEU A 239 -9.62 14.98 17.95
N CYS A 240 -10.71 15.33 17.27
CA CYS A 240 -11.19 16.71 17.18
C CYS A 240 -11.61 17.26 18.55
N ALA A 241 -12.21 16.45 19.41
CA ALA A 241 -12.54 16.85 20.78
C ALA A 241 -11.29 17.17 21.61
N ILE A 242 -10.18 16.47 21.38
CA ILE A 242 -8.88 16.70 22.06
C ILE A 242 -8.16 17.93 21.51
N THR A 243 -8.13 18.08 20.18
CA THR A 243 -7.38 19.14 19.48
C THR A 243 -8.15 20.45 19.38
N GLY A 244 -9.47 20.42 19.58
CA GLY A 244 -10.36 21.57 19.42
C GLY A 244 -10.83 21.82 17.98
N GLN A 245 -10.37 21.02 16.99
CA GLN A 245 -10.78 21.14 15.60
C GLN A 245 -12.29 20.92 15.42
N LYS A 246 -12.91 21.66 14.50
CA LYS A 246 -14.37 21.63 14.27
C LYS A 246 -14.79 20.86 13.02
N THR A 247 -13.85 20.60 12.13
CA THR A 247 -14.07 19.85 10.89
C THR A 247 -13.59 18.41 11.09
N GLU A 248 -14.30 17.44 10.52
CA GLU A 248 -13.83 16.06 10.48
C GLU A 248 -12.46 15.96 9.80
N LEU A 249 -11.64 15.03 10.30
CA LEU A 249 -10.31 14.75 9.78
C LEU A 249 -10.41 13.79 8.59
N PRO A 250 -9.76 14.10 7.46
CA PRO A 250 -9.71 13.19 6.32
C PRO A 250 -8.83 11.98 6.64
N LEU A 251 -9.28 10.80 6.24
CA LEU A 251 -8.57 9.54 6.40
C LEU A 251 -8.08 9.05 5.04
N PHE A 252 -6.79 8.85 4.94
CA PHE A 252 -6.14 8.23 3.81
C PHE A 252 -5.91 6.76 4.11
N THR A 253 -6.16 5.91 3.11
CA THR A 253 -5.91 4.47 3.18
C THR A 253 -5.35 4.00 1.85
N TYR A 254 -4.97 2.74 1.82
CA TYR A 254 -4.42 2.02 0.69
C TYR A 254 -5.34 0.87 0.30
N GLN A 255 -5.12 0.27 -0.87
CA GLN A 255 -5.68 -1.04 -1.16
C GLN A 255 -4.72 -2.08 -0.59
N THR A 256 -5.10 -2.71 0.52
CA THR A 256 -4.38 -3.89 1.00
C THR A 256 -4.42 -4.98 -0.07
N LEU A 257 -3.37 -5.80 -0.14
CA LEU A 257 -3.26 -6.89 -1.12
C LEU A 257 -3.98 -8.17 -0.66
N GLY A 258 -4.95 -8.02 0.24
CA GLY A 258 -5.91 -9.04 0.65
C GLY A 258 -7.36 -8.65 0.36
N PRO A 259 -8.34 -9.50 0.73
CA PRO A 259 -9.78 -9.30 0.51
C PRO A 259 -10.33 -7.93 0.92
N ALA A 260 -9.81 -7.34 2.01
CA ALA A 260 -10.27 -6.03 2.50
C ALA A 260 -9.93 -4.87 1.54
N GLY A 261 -9.03 -5.06 0.57
CA GLY A 261 -8.64 -4.05 -0.40
C GLY A 261 -9.81 -3.48 -1.21
N GLU A 262 -10.73 -4.34 -1.64
CA GLU A 262 -11.94 -3.92 -2.34
C GLU A 262 -12.89 -3.17 -1.41
N ALA A 263 -13.03 -3.60 -0.16
CA ALA A 263 -13.85 -2.93 0.84
C ALA A 263 -13.32 -1.52 1.20
N GLN A 264 -12.00 -1.32 1.18
CA GLN A 264 -11.39 0.01 1.35
C GLN A 264 -11.73 0.95 0.20
N LEU A 265 -11.75 0.45 -1.05
CA LEU A 265 -12.22 1.21 -2.20
C LEU A 265 -13.71 1.55 -2.05
N MET A 266 -14.54 0.58 -1.65
CA MET A 266 -15.96 0.82 -1.38
C MET A 266 -16.18 1.87 -0.27
N ALA A 267 -15.29 1.94 0.72
CA ALA A 267 -15.38 2.92 1.79
C ALA A 267 -15.06 4.34 1.30
N ALA A 268 -14.04 4.47 0.44
CA ALA A 268 -13.70 5.73 -0.23
C ALA A 268 -14.82 6.22 -1.17
N ASP A 269 -15.56 5.31 -1.80
CA ASP A 269 -16.72 5.66 -2.63
C ASP A 269 -17.94 6.11 -1.80
N ALA A 270 -18.11 5.54 -0.61
CA ALA A 270 -19.27 5.79 0.25
C ALA A 270 -19.10 6.97 1.21
N ASP A 271 -17.87 7.35 1.55
CA ASP A 271 -17.56 8.43 2.49
C ASP A 271 -16.50 9.38 1.91
N ALA A 272 -16.88 10.62 1.65
CA ALA A 272 -16.02 11.64 1.02
C ALA A 272 -14.81 12.07 1.88
N SER A 273 -14.76 11.66 3.15
CA SER A 273 -13.61 11.86 4.03
C SER A 273 -12.64 10.68 4.01
N ILE A 274 -12.89 9.63 3.21
CA ILE A 274 -11.97 8.50 3.00
C ILE A 274 -11.36 8.60 1.60
N TRP A 275 -10.03 8.60 1.53
CA TRP A 275 -9.27 8.66 0.29
C TRP A 275 -8.43 7.40 0.11
N LEU A 276 -8.71 6.63 -0.96
CA LEU A 276 -7.84 5.52 -1.34
C LEU A 276 -6.68 6.04 -2.20
N VAL A 277 -5.45 5.92 -1.69
CA VAL A 277 -4.23 6.30 -2.39
C VAL A 277 -4.04 5.43 -3.64
N GLY A 278 -4.14 4.11 -3.48
CA GLY A 278 -3.96 3.11 -4.52
C GLY A 278 -3.44 1.78 -3.93
N PRO A 279 -3.06 0.82 -4.78
CA PRO A 279 -2.42 -0.41 -4.33
C PRO A 279 -0.91 -0.25 -4.15
N HIS A 280 -0.34 -1.04 -3.25
CA HIS A 280 1.10 -1.04 -2.98
C HIS A 280 1.85 -2.21 -3.64
N TYR A 281 1.23 -2.99 -4.54
CA TYR A 281 1.89 -4.19 -5.10
C TYR A 281 3.18 -3.91 -5.87
N ALA A 282 3.43 -2.68 -6.32
CA ALA A 282 4.68 -2.33 -7.01
C ALA A 282 5.87 -2.15 -6.05
N VAL A 283 5.61 -1.90 -4.76
CA VAL A 283 6.66 -1.63 -3.77
C VAL A 283 7.25 -2.94 -3.23
N PRO A 284 8.52 -2.95 -2.83
CA PRO A 284 9.19 -4.17 -2.42
C PRO A 284 8.81 -4.70 -1.05
N SER A 285 8.60 -6.02 -0.99
CA SER A 285 8.26 -6.72 0.24
C SER A 285 9.48 -7.05 1.11
N ALA A 286 9.22 -7.40 2.36
CA ALA A 286 10.22 -7.77 3.34
C ALA A 286 10.87 -9.12 3.07
N ILE A 287 10.53 -9.82 1.98
CA ILE A 287 11.38 -10.90 1.49
C ILE A 287 12.81 -10.39 1.27
N ASN A 288 12.98 -9.14 0.85
CA ASN A 288 14.29 -8.52 0.69
C ASN A 288 14.94 -8.13 2.01
N SER A 289 14.16 -8.04 3.09
CA SER A 289 14.65 -7.64 4.41
C SER A 289 15.55 -8.70 5.05
N ARG A 290 16.40 -8.23 5.97
CA ARG A 290 17.25 -9.07 6.82
C ARG A 290 17.18 -8.58 8.27
N THR A 291 16.81 -9.47 9.16
CA THR A 291 16.73 -9.24 10.61
C THR A 291 17.96 -9.85 11.30
N LYS A 292 18.20 -9.53 12.58
CA LYS A 292 19.23 -10.19 13.39
C LYS A 292 18.59 -11.32 14.21
N PRO A 293 19.19 -12.54 14.28
CA PRO A 293 20.38 -13.00 13.56
C PRO A 293 20.05 -13.67 12.21
N GLY A 294 20.14 -12.93 11.10
CA GLY A 294 20.19 -13.45 9.74
C GLY A 294 18.88 -13.90 9.09
N ARG A 295 17.71 -13.76 9.76
CA ARG A 295 16.43 -14.21 9.22
C ARG A 295 15.85 -13.20 8.22
N HIS A 296 15.26 -13.70 7.13
CA HIS A 296 14.51 -12.89 6.17
C HIS A 296 13.09 -12.56 6.61
N GLY A 297 12.58 -11.41 6.16
CA GLY A 297 11.21 -10.98 6.45
C GLY A 297 10.17 -11.72 5.62
N ALA A 298 8.92 -11.65 6.07
CA ALA A 298 7.79 -12.30 5.42
C ALA A 298 7.31 -11.51 4.20
N PRO A 299 6.82 -12.19 3.15
CA PRO A 299 6.32 -11.55 1.93
C PRO A 299 5.13 -10.62 2.13
N ILE A 300 4.42 -10.75 3.25
CA ILE A 300 3.29 -9.89 3.61
C ILE A 300 3.70 -8.51 4.10
N HIS A 301 4.94 -8.34 4.55
CA HIS A 301 5.44 -7.06 5.02
C HIS A 301 6.20 -6.30 3.92
N LEU A 302 6.46 -5.01 4.13
CA LEU A 302 7.29 -4.22 3.22
C LEU A 302 8.74 -4.17 3.71
N SER A 303 9.67 -4.14 2.76
CA SER A 303 11.05 -3.78 3.07
C SER A 303 11.16 -2.32 3.50
N ALA A 304 12.30 -1.90 4.04
CA ALA A 304 12.50 -0.52 4.45
C ALA A 304 12.36 0.50 3.29
N ASP A 305 12.92 0.19 2.12
CA ASP A 305 12.69 0.97 0.91
C ASP A 305 11.22 0.92 0.46
N GLY A 306 10.52 -0.20 0.67
CA GLY A 306 9.10 -0.35 0.36
C GLY A 306 8.21 0.53 1.23
N GLU A 307 8.47 0.58 2.54
CA GLU A 307 7.81 1.49 3.48
C GLU A 307 8.05 2.95 3.08
N ARG A 308 9.30 3.34 2.84
CA ARG A 308 9.63 4.72 2.47
C ARG A 308 9.02 5.13 1.13
N TRP A 309 9.08 4.27 0.12
CA TRP A 309 8.47 4.52 -1.18
C TRP A 309 6.95 4.64 -1.07
N TRP A 310 6.29 3.69 -0.39
CA TRP A 310 4.85 3.78 -0.19
C TRP A 310 4.46 5.05 0.58
N GLY A 311 5.26 5.44 1.58
CA GLY A 311 5.15 6.72 2.25
C GLY A 311 5.15 7.90 1.28
N GLU A 312 6.11 7.99 0.36
CA GLU A 312 6.13 9.08 -0.63
C GLU A 312 4.85 9.14 -1.46
N GLN A 313 4.31 7.98 -1.86
CA GLN A 313 3.06 7.89 -2.60
C GLN A 313 1.87 8.42 -1.78
N VAL A 314 1.82 8.10 -0.49
CA VAL A 314 0.80 8.64 0.43
C VAL A 314 0.97 10.16 0.58
N GLY A 315 2.20 10.65 0.81
CA GLY A 315 2.50 12.08 0.95
C GLY A 315 2.14 12.89 -0.30
N LYS A 316 2.37 12.32 -1.49
CA LYS A 316 1.97 12.90 -2.78
C LYS A 316 0.46 13.09 -2.86
N VAL A 317 -0.30 12.04 -2.52
CA VAL A 317 -1.77 12.10 -2.55
C VAL A 317 -2.33 13.02 -1.47
N MET A 318 -1.75 13.04 -0.26
CA MET A 318 -2.11 13.99 0.79
C MET A 318 -1.91 15.43 0.34
N HIS A 319 -0.79 15.76 -0.31
CA HIS A 319 -0.58 17.09 -0.89
C HIS A 319 -1.66 17.46 -1.92
N ARG A 320 -1.96 16.56 -2.86
CA ARG A 320 -2.96 16.79 -3.91
C ARG A 320 -4.36 17.02 -3.34
N VAL A 321 -4.77 16.22 -2.37
CA VAL A 321 -6.09 16.39 -1.75
C VAL A 321 -6.13 17.62 -0.85
N LEU A 322 -5.17 17.77 0.07
CA LEU A 322 -5.28 18.72 1.18
C LEU A 322 -4.75 20.11 0.84
N ASP A 323 -3.73 20.21 -0.01
CA ASP A 323 -3.15 21.50 -0.38
C ASP A 323 -3.66 21.99 -1.75
N ARG A 324 -3.99 21.07 -2.66
CA ARG A 324 -4.46 21.39 -4.02
C ARG A 324 -5.97 21.23 -4.21
N GLY A 325 -6.68 20.66 -3.24
CA GLY A 325 -8.13 20.45 -3.33
C GLY A 325 -8.55 19.45 -4.41
N GLU A 326 -7.64 18.57 -4.86
CA GLU A 326 -7.96 17.58 -5.89
C GLU A 326 -8.95 16.54 -5.35
N ARG A 327 -9.97 16.22 -6.16
CA ARG A 327 -10.86 15.09 -5.91
C ARG A 327 -10.18 13.80 -6.31
N TRP A 328 -9.24 13.37 -5.49
CA TRP A 328 -8.43 12.19 -5.78
C TRP A 328 -9.28 10.94 -5.99
N GLN A 329 -8.92 10.18 -7.01
CA GLN A 329 -9.43 8.85 -7.28
C GLN A 329 -8.23 8.00 -7.71
N PRO A 330 -8.07 6.78 -7.18
CA PRO A 330 -7.00 5.90 -7.63
C PRO A 330 -7.23 5.49 -9.09
N LEU A 331 -6.18 5.03 -9.77
CA LEU A 331 -6.35 4.43 -11.09
C LEU A 331 -7.25 3.19 -10.98
N ARG A 332 -8.43 3.24 -11.60
CA ARG A 332 -9.43 2.17 -11.53
C ARG A 332 -10.34 2.15 -12.75
N PRO A 333 -10.88 0.97 -13.13
CA PRO A 333 -11.91 0.92 -14.15
C PRO A 333 -13.23 1.49 -13.60
N HIS A 334 -14.04 2.08 -14.47
CA HIS A 334 -15.42 2.45 -14.12
C HIS A 334 -16.46 1.93 -15.12
N LYS A 335 -16.03 1.43 -16.29
CA LYS A 335 -16.92 0.83 -17.29
C LYS A 335 -16.15 -0.16 -18.17
N ALA A 336 -16.74 -1.31 -18.44
CA ALA A 336 -16.31 -2.23 -19.49
C ALA A 336 -17.48 -2.48 -20.44
N SER A 337 -17.22 -2.48 -21.75
CA SER A 337 -18.24 -2.71 -22.78
C SER A 337 -17.79 -3.71 -23.81
N LEU A 338 -18.65 -4.68 -24.11
CA LEU A 338 -18.42 -5.67 -25.15
C LEU A 338 -18.87 -5.09 -26.50
N GLU A 339 -17.95 -4.98 -27.46
CA GLU A 339 -18.28 -4.47 -28.79
C GLU A 339 -19.25 -5.40 -29.55
N ALA A 340 -19.90 -4.88 -30.59
CA ALA A 340 -20.90 -5.63 -31.37
C ALA A 340 -20.34 -6.89 -32.05
N THR A 341 -19.04 -6.92 -32.38
CA THR A 341 -18.33 -8.09 -32.89
C THR A 341 -18.13 -9.18 -31.83
N ARG A 342 -18.29 -8.82 -30.54
CA ARG A 342 -18.19 -9.69 -29.36
C ARG A 342 -16.84 -10.36 -29.14
N ASP A 343 -15.81 -9.92 -29.87
CA ASP A 343 -14.41 -10.34 -29.72
C ASP A 343 -13.55 -9.26 -29.06
N THR A 344 -14.14 -8.12 -28.70
CA THR A 344 -13.40 -6.95 -28.22
C THR A 344 -14.13 -6.33 -27.04
N ILE A 345 -13.39 -6.02 -25.99
CA ILE A 345 -13.89 -5.31 -24.81
C ILE A 345 -13.15 -3.97 -24.70
N LEU A 346 -13.91 -2.87 -24.60
CA LEU A 346 -13.37 -1.56 -24.28
C LEU A 346 -13.55 -1.28 -22.79
N VAL A 347 -12.47 -0.89 -22.11
CA VAL A 347 -12.49 -0.59 -20.68
C VAL A 347 -12.09 0.86 -20.47
N SER A 348 -12.93 1.62 -19.79
CA SER A 348 -12.71 3.03 -19.47
C SER A 348 -12.31 3.18 -18.01
N PHE A 349 -11.32 4.05 -17.75
CA PHE A 349 -10.68 4.21 -16.46
C PHE A 349 -10.78 5.64 -15.94
N SER A 350 -10.85 5.78 -14.62
CA SER A 350 -10.43 7.01 -13.94
C SER A 350 -8.91 6.98 -13.87
N VAL A 351 -8.24 7.96 -14.47
CA VAL A 351 -6.77 8.01 -14.56
C VAL A 351 -6.27 9.29 -13.87
N PRO A 352 -5.54 9.19 -12.73
CA PRO A 352 -5.15 10.37 -11.97
C PRO A 352 -4.28 11.34 -12.78
N ARG A 353 -3.34 10.79 -13.58
CA ARG A 353 -2.50 11.53 -14.53
C ARG A 353 -2.44 10.78 -15.88
N PRO A 354 -3.34 11.07 -16.82
CA PRO A 354 -3.33 10.41 -18.13
C PRO A 354 -2.06 10.73 -18.94
N PRO A 355 -1.66 9.88 -19.90
CA PRO A 355 -2.35 8.68 -20.36
C PRO A 355 -2.09 7.42 -19.52
N LEU A 356 -2.92 6.39 -19.72
CA LEU A 356 -2.63 5.01 -19.31
C LEU A 356 -1.33 4.51 -19.95
N VAL A 357 -0.60 3.67 -19.22
CA VAL A 357 0.53 2.92 -19.75
C VAL A 357 0.51 1.47 -19.29
N LEU A 358 0.71 0.57 -20.25
CA LEU A 358 1.01 -0.84 -20.00
C LEU A 358 2.52 -0.99 -19.78
N ASP A 359 2.93 -0.92 -18.53
CA ASP A 359 4.33 -0.98 -18.12
C ASP A 359 4.79 -2.42 -17.88
N THR A 360 5.58 -2.92 -18.83
CA THR A 360 6.22 -4.23 -18.77
C THR A 360 7.73 -4.14 -18.57
N THR A 361 8.22 -2.95 -18.20
CA THR A 361 9.64 -2.65 -18.04
C THR A 361 10.05 -2.59 -16.57
N PHE A 362 9.19 -2.00 -15.75
CA PHE A 362 9.42 -1.89 -14.32
C PHE A 362 9.03 -3.18 -13.60
N LEU A 363 7.80 -3.65 -13.76
CA LEU A 363 7.38 -4.97 -13.26
C LEU A 363 7.48 -6.01 -14.38
N PRO A 364 7.77 -7.28 -14.06
CA PRO A 364 7.62 -8.38 -14.99
C PRO A 364 6.27 -8.33 -15.70
N ARG A 365 6.24 -8.69 -16.97
CA ARG A 365 4.97 -8.81 -17.68
C ARG A 365 4.12 -9.90 -17.04
N GLN A 366 2.95 -9.53 -16.53
CA GLN A 366 1.97 -10.47 -16.02
C GLN A 366 1.26 -11.11 -17.21
N GLU A 367 1.60 -12.36 -17.51
CA GLU A 367 0.93 -13.12 -18.56
C GLU A 367 0.87 -14.61 -18.23
N ILE A 368 -0.17 -15.30 -18.69
CA ILE A 368 -0.27 -16.76 -18.64
C ILE A 368 -0.63 -17.23 -20.04
N THR A 369 0.31 -17.90 -20.70
CA THR A 369 0.16 -18.37 -22.08
C THR A 369 -0.53 -19.75 -22.12
N ALA A 370 -1.47 -19.91 -23.04
CA ALA A 370 -2.12 -21.19 -23.34
C ALA A 370 -2.43 -21.28 -24.85
N ASN A 371 -1.90 -22.31 -25.53
CA ASN A 371 -2.19 -22.61 -26.94
C ASN A 371 -2.03 -21.42 -27.91
N GLY A 372 -0.98 -20.62 -27.75
CA GLY A 372 -0.72 -19.43 -28.58
C GLY A 372 -1.61 -18.20 -28.25
N THR A 373 -2.35 -18.26 -27.15
CA THR A 373 -3.20 -17.18 -26.61
C THR A 373 -2.89 -16.96 -25.13
N PHE A 374 -3.62 -16.07 -24.45
CA PHE A 374 -3.40 -15.76 -23.04
C PHE A 374 -4.66 -16.00 -22.19
N THR A 375 -4.55 -16.71 -21.08
CA THR A 375 -5.62 -16.74 -20.05
C THR A 375 -5.52 -15.58 -19.07
N SER A 376 -4.37 -14.89 -19.05
CA SER A 376 -4.12 -13.64 -18.34
C SER A 376 -3.12 -12.81 -19.14
N LEU A 377 -3.34 -11.51 -19.30
CA LEU A 377 -2.43 -10.62 -20.02
C LEU A 377 -2.39 -9.22 -19.36
N ALA A 378 -1.19 -8.71 -19.10
CA ALA A 378 -0.94 -7.45 -18.38
C ALA A 378 -1.68 -7.31 -17.03
N GLY A 379 -2.06 -8.42 -16.41
CA GLY A 379 -2.87 -8.48 -15.18
C GLY A 379 -4.34 -8.78 -15.42
N PHE A 380 -4.86 -8.63 -16.63
CA PHE A 380 -6.28 -8.81 -16.95
C PHE A 380 -6.64 -10.26 -17.27
N ARG A 381 -7.77 -10.71 -16.72
CA ARG A 381 -8.44 -11.97 -17.04
C ARG A 381 -9.89 -11.69 -17.41
N VAL A 382 -10.42 -12.46 -18.35
CA VAL A 382 -11.83 -12.43 -18.74
C VAL A 382 -12.43 -13.80 -18.44
N HIS A 383 -13.58 -13.81 -17.77
CA HIS A 383 -14.36 -15.00 -17.48
C HIS A 383 -15.74 -14.88 -18.13
N ASP A 384 -16.26 -15.98 -18.69
CA ASP A 384 -17.63 -16.01 -19.18
C ASP A 384 -18.65 -16.16 -18.03
N SER A 385 -19.93 -16.19 -18.37
CA SER A 385 -21.03 -16.34 -17.40
C SER A 385 -20.98 -17.63 -16.56
N THR A 386 -20.19 -18.63 -16.96
CA THR A 386 -20.00 -19.90 -16.24
C THR A 386 -18.77 -19.88 -15.33
N GLY A 387 -17.95 -18.84 -15.42
CA GLY A 387 -16.66 -18.71 -14.73
C GLY A 387 -15.47 -19.26 -15.53
N ALA A 388 -15.69 -19.82 -16.73
CA ALA A 388 -14.63 -20.32 -17.58
C ALA A 388 -13.76 -19.17 -18.12
N ALA A 389 -12.44 -19.37 -18.16
CA ALA A 389 -11.51 -18.38 -18.68
C ALA A 389 -11.72 -18.20 -20.20
N VAL A 390 -11.84 -16.95 -20.64
CA VAL A 390 -11.93 -16.56 -22.05
C VAL A 390 -10.53 -16.17 -22.52
N PRO A 391 -9.94 -16.85 -23.52
CA PRO A 391 -8.59 -16.54 -23.97
C PRO A 391 -8.50 -15.17 -24.65
N LEU A 392 -7.37 -14.49 -24.47
CA LEU A 392 -7.05 -13.16 -24.96
C LEU A 392 -5.93 -13.21 -26.00
N THR A 393 -5.90 -12.23 -26.90
CA THR A 393 -4.84 -12.10 -27.93
C THR A 393 -4.02 -10.82 -27.76
N SER A 394 -4.65 -9.69 -27.43
CA SER A 394 -3.93 -8.44 -27.17
C SER A 394 -4.63 -7.54 -26.15
N ILE A 395 -3.85 -6.63 -25.56
CA ILE A 395 -4.34 -5.49 -24.77
C ILE A 395 -3.59 -4.25 -25.24
N GLU A 396 -4.32 -3.19 -25.57
CA GLU A 396 -3.80 -1.97 -26.16
C GLU A 396 -4.38 -0.74 -25.46
N VAL A 397 -3.54 0.28 -25.21
CA VAL A 397 -4.02 1.62 -24.85
C VAL A 397 -4.53 2.30 -26.12
N VAL A 398 -5.82 2.60 -26.18
CA VAL A 398 -6.48 3.14 -27.39
C VAL A 398 -6.92 4.58 -27.25
N ALA A 399 -6.95 5.10 -26.01
CA ALA A 399 -7.10 6.50 -25.69
C ALA A 399 -6.44 6.77 -24.32
N PRO A 400 -6.22 8.04 -23.91
CA PRO A 400 -5.55 8.35 -22.65
C PRO A 400 -6.16 7.71 -21.39
N ALA A 401 -7.44 7.34 -21.43
CA ALA A 401 -8.16 6.70 -20.33
C ALA A 401 -8.91 5.42 -20.76
N GLN A 402 -8.51 4.78 -21.87
CA GLN A 402 -9.21 3.61 -22.40
C GLN A 402 -8.26 2.51 -22.86
N LEU A 403 -8.58 1.28 -22.47
CA LEU A 403 -7.96 0.06 -23.00
C LEU A 403 -8.91 -0.66 -23.96
N ARG A 404 -8.32 -1.33 -24.94
CA ARG A 404 -8.97 -2.38 -25.73
C ARG A 404 -8.37 -3.73 -25.34
N ILE A 405 -9.22 -4.69 -25.04
CA ILE A 405 -8.87 -6.09 -24.78
C ILE A 405 -9.47 -6.93 -25.90
N ARG A 406 -8.63 -7.68 -26.63
CA ARG A 406 -9.07 -8.59 -27.70
C ARG A 406 -9.15 -10.02 -27.18
N LEU A 407 -10.29 -10.66 -27.45
CA LEU A 407 -10.54 -12.07 -27.18
C LEU A 407 -10.00 -12.91 -28.35
N ALA A 408 -9.65 -14.16 -28.08
CA ALA A 408 -9.19 -15.09 -29.13
C ALA A 408 -10.31 -15.55 -30.06
N ALA A 409 -11.56 -15.49 -29.60
CA ALA A 409 -12.74 -15.74 -30.40
C ALA A 409 -13.90 -14.88 -29.88
N PRO A 410 -14.87 -14.50 -30.75
CA PRO A 410 -16.09 -13.85 -30.32
C PRO A 410 -16.84 -14.67 -29.27
N LEU A 411 -17.37 -14.01 -28.24
CA LEU A 411 -18.32 -14.63 -27.32
C LEU A 411 -19.60 -15.00 -28.06
N SER A 412 -20.14 -16.19 -27.82
CA SER A 412 -21.43 -16.62 -28.39
C SER A 412 -22.54 -15.62 -28.07
N ALA A 413 -23.51 -15.47 -28.98
CA ALA A 413 -24.63 -14.54 -28.82
C ALA A 413 -25.34 -14.71 -27.47
N GLY A 414 -25.69 -13.59 -26.82
CA GLY A 414 -26.38 -13.56 -25.53
C GLY A 414 -25.52 -13.90 -24.30
N LYS A 415 -24.26 -14.30 -24.47
CA LYS A 415 -23.35 -14.52 -23.34
C LYS A 415 -22.80 -13.20 -22.79
N THR A 416 -22.55 -13.15 -21.49
CA THR A 416 -21.87 -12.03 -20.83
C THR A 416 -20.48 -12.47 -20.36
N CYS A 417 -19.63 -11.51 -20.05
CA CYS A 417 -18.34 -11.79 -19.45
C CYS A 417 -18.01 -10.78 -18.34
N ARG A 418 -17.03 -11.14 -17.51
CA ARG A 418 -16.54 -10.35 -16.41
C ARG A 418 -15.02 -10.23 -16.48
N LEU A 419 -14.52 -9.06 -16.10
CA LEU A 419 -13.11 -8.74 -16.07
C LEU A 419 -12.61 -8.73 -14.63
N SER A 420 -11.42 -9.30 -14.45
CA SER A 420 -10.66 -9.23 -13.21
C SER A 420 -9.25 -8.74 -13.52
N TYR A 421 -8.63 -8.03 -12.58
CA TYR A 421 -7.27 -7.50 -12.71
C TYR A 421 -6.45 -7.83 -11.47
N GLY A 422 -5.30 -8.46 -11.69
CA GLY A 422 -4.40 -8.91 -10.65
C GLY A 422 -4.17 -10.42 -10.69
N HIS A 423 -2.90 -10.82 -10.79
CA HIS A 423 -2.49 -12.22 -10.60
C HIS A 423 -1.06 -12.30 -10.06
N PRO A 424 -0.73 -13.22 -9.15
CA PRO A 424 0.63 -13.31 -8.59
C PRO A 424 1.65 -13.96 -9.55
N TYR A 425 1.26 -14.40 -10.74
CA TYR A 425 2.14 -15.13 -11.65
C TYR A 425 3.08 -14.16 -12.37
N ALA A 426 4.37 -14.48 -12.41
CA ALA A 426 5.43 -13.60 -12.91
C ALA A 426 6.29 -14.21 -14.02
N GLY A 427 5.79 -15.25 -14.69
CA GLY A 427 6.44 -15.85 -15.86
C GLY A 427 6.96 -17.26 -15.60
N ALA A 428 7.19 -17.99 -16.69
CA ALA A 428 7.88 -19.27 -16.62
C ALA A 428 9.39 -19.02 -16.40
N LEU A 429 10.00 -19.83 -15.56
CA LEU A 429 11.46 -19.84 -15.35
C LEU A 429 12.12 -20.91 -16.21
N GLY A 430 11.41 -22.00 -16.50
CA GLY A 430 11.91 -23.13 -17.30
C GLY A 430 11.97 -24.42 -16.48
N LYS A 431 12.63 -25.46 -17.01
CA LYS A 431 12.80 -26.74 -16.32
C LYS A 431 14.02 -26.76 -15.43
N VAL A 432 13.92 -27.44 -14.29
CA VAL A 432 15.07 -27.78 -13.45
C VAL A 432 15.92 -28.82 -14.16
N ALA A 433 17.13 -28.46 -14.57
CA ALA A 433 18.10 -29.41 -15.11
C ALA A 433 18.79 -30.22 -14.01
N SER A 434 19.17 -29.56 -12.91
CA SER A 434 19.74 -30.22 -11.73
C SER A 434 19.54 -29.38 -10.47
N VAL A 435 19.64 -30.04 -9.31
CA VAL A 435 19.55 -29.40 -8.00
C VAL A 435 20.85 -29.63 -7.25
N ARG A 436 21.43 -28.55 -6.70
CA ARG A 436 22.60 -28.58 -5.81
C ARG A 436 22.20 -27.97 -4.47
N ALA A 437 23.05 -28.07 -3.45
CA ALA A 437 22.78 -27.49 -2.15
C ALA A 437 22.56 -25.97 -2.26
N GLY A 438 21.31 -25.52 -2.09
CA GLY A 438 20.92 -24.11 -2.21
C GLY A 438 20.91 -23.56 -3.64
N GLU A 439 20.93 -24.40 -4.68
CA GLU A 439 20.92 -23.94 -6.07
C GLU A 439 20.01 -24.80 -6.97
N LEU A 440 19.27 -24.12 -7.84
CA LEU A 440 18.51 -24.72 -8.94
C LEU A 440 19.15 -24.33 -10.26
N LEU A 441 19.65 -25.32 -11.02
CA LEU A 441 20.11 -25.09 -12.38
C LEU A 441 18.95 -25.29 -13.33
N LEU A 442 18.69 -24.30 -14.18
CA LEU A 442 17.66 -24.38 -15.20
C LEU A 442 18.22 -24.96 -16.51
N SER A 443 17.36 -25.53 -17.34
CA SER A 443 17.73 -26.01 -18.68
C SER A 443 18.00 -24.87 -19.69
N SER A 444 17.73 -23.62 -19.30
CA SER A 444 17.90 -22.42 -20.13
C SER A 444 18.67 -21.34 -19.38
N GLY A 445 19.26 -20.40 -20.13
CA GLY A 445 19.98 -19.24 -19.60
C GLY A 445 19.07 -18.18 -18.97
N ILE A 446 19.66 -17.03 -18.62
CA ILE A 446 18.92 -15.91 -18.02
C ILE A 446 18.04 -15.24 -19.08
N THR A 447 16.73 -15.34 -18.91
CA THR A 447 15.73 -14.69 -19.76
C THR A 447 15.50 -13.23 -19.36
N GLU A 448 14.82 -12.46 -20.20
CA GLU A 448 14.41 -11.08 -19.86
C GLU A 448 13.48 -11.03 -18.64
N SER A 449 12.57 -12.00 -18.50
CA SER A 449 11.71 -12.12 -17.32
C SER A 449 12.51 -12.30 -16.03
N ILE A 450 13.57 -13.12 -16.05
CA ILE A 450 14.46 -13.31 -14.91
C ILE A 450 15.20 -12.02 -14.57
N LYS A 451 15.71 -11.28 -15.57
CA LYS A 451 16.37 -9.98 -15.33
C LYS A 451 15.44 -8.98 -14.64
N GLN A 452 14.18 -8.90 -15.07
CA GLN A 452 13.20 -8.01 -14.45
C GLN A 452 12.92 -8.39 -12.99
N LEU A 453 12.81 -9.69 -12.70
CA LEU A 453 12.66 -10.18 -11.32
C LEU A 453 13.88 -9.83 -10.45
N MET A 454 15.10 -9.96 -10.99
CA MET A 454 16.34 -9.58 -10.28
C MET A 454 16.40 -8.08 -9.97
N ASN A 455 15.75 -7.21 -10.77
CA ASN A 455 15.66 -5.79 -10.46
C ASN A 455 14.86 -5.52 -9.18
N GLU A 456 13.93 -6.40 -8.81
CA GLU A 456 13.14 -6.34 -7.56
C GLU A 456 13.83 -7.01 -6.36
N GLY A 457 15.02 -7.59 -6.56
CA GLY A 457 15.73 -8.38 -5.55
C GLY A 457 15.27 -9.84 -5.55
N ALA A 458 14.83 -10.33 -4.39
CA ALA A 458 14.33 -11.69 -4.24
C ALA A 458 12.94 -11.86 -4.85
N PHE A 459 12.66 -13.06 -5.37
CA PHE A 459 11.36 -13.45 -5.93
C PHE A 459 11.03 -14.91 -5.61
N LEU A 460 9.77 -15.32 -5.68
CA LEU A 460 9.39 -16.71 -5.37
C LEU A 460 9.49 -17.58 -6.62
N ALA A 461 10.22 -18.70 -6.53
CA ALA A 461 10.13 -19.79 -7.50
C ALA A 461 9.22 -20.89 -6.95
N THR A 462 8.35 -21.45 -7.80
CA THR A 462 7.45 -22.54 -7.44
C THR A 462 7.34 -23.56 -8.56
N THR A 463 7.09 -24.82 -8.21
CA THR A 463 6.70 -25.84 -9.19
C THR A 463 5.23 -25.68 -9.59
N THR A 464 4.88 -26.17 -10.78
CA THR A 464 3.50 -26.19 -11.31
C THR A 464 2.72 -27.47 -10.98
N SER A 465 3.37 -28.45 -10.33
CA SER A 465 2.80 -29.75 -9.98
C SER A 465 2.00 -29.73 -8.68
N ASP A 466 1.15 -30.75 -8.46
CA ASP A 466 0.45 -30.98 -7.18
C ASP A 466 1.39 -31.09 -5.96
N ALA A 467 2.63 -31.52 -6.21
CA ALA A 467 3.71 -31.56 -5.25
C ALA A 467 4.45 -30.21 -5.13
N VAL A 468 3.74 -29.14 -4.74
CA VAL A 468 4.26 -27.75 -4.80
C VAL A 468 5.49 -27.56 -3.90
N ALA A 469 6.67 -27.43 -4.52
CA ALA A 469 7.88 -26.91 -3.88
C ALA A 469 7.96 -25.41 -4.16
N ARG A 470 8.32 -24.61 -3.15
CA ARG A 470 8.39 -23.14 -3.25
C ARG A 470 9.51 -22.58 -2.39
N VAL A 471 10.27 -21.62 -2.95
CA VAL A 471 11.33 -20.93 -2.22
C VAL A 471 11.56 -19.50 -2.73
N PRO A 472 11.98 -18.56 -1.87
CA PRO A 472 12.56 -17.30 -2.31
C PRO A 472 13.92 -17.53 -2.99
N VAL A 473 14.04 -17.12 -4.23
CA VAL A 473 15.32 -17.00 -4.95
C VAL A 473 16.01 -15.72 -4.50
N ARG A 474 17.27 -15.84 -4.09
CA ARG A 474 18.07 -14.77 -3.49
C ARG A 474 19.04 -14.12 -4.46
N SER A 475 19.50 -14.87 -5.45
CA SER A 475 20.36 -14.38 -6.51
C SER A 475 20.27 -15.31 -7.72
N VAL A 476 20.62 -14.77 -8.88
CA VAL A 476 20.72 -15.53 -10.12
C VAL A 476 22.06 -15.26 -10.78
N ARG A 477 22.72 -16.30 -11.28
CA ARG A 477 23.91 -16.20 -12.13
C ARG A 477 23.75 -17.09 -13.36
N GLU A 478 24.65 -16.95 -14.32
CA GLU A 478 24.74 -17.85 -15.46
C GLU A 478 25.97 -18.76 -15.34
N GLU A 479 25.80 -20.04 -15.65
CA GLU A 479 26.85 -21.07 -15.66
C GLU A 479 26.67 -21.92 -16.92
N ASN A 480 27.64 -21.88 -17.84
CA ASN A 480 27.60 -22.64 -19.10
C ASN A 480 26.31 -22.44 -19.92
N GLY A 481 25.77 -21.22 -19.97
CA GLY A 481 24.52 -20.91 -20.68
C GLY A 481 23.24 -21.33 -19.96
N ALA A 482 23.33 -21.83 -18.72
CA ALA A 482 22.21 -22.14 -17.85
C ALA A 482 22.08 -21.10 -16.72
N ALA A 483 20.85 -20.70 -16.41
CA ALA A 483 20.57 -19.89 -15.23
C ALA A 483 20.69 -20.75 -13.97
N VAL A 484 21.36 -20.21 -12.95
CA VAL A 484 21.49 -20.82 -11.62
C VAL A 484 20.79 -19.92 -10.61
N LEU A 485 19.70 -20.42 -10.04
CA LEU A 485 18.92 -19.74 -9.01
C LEU A 485 19.42 -20.16 -7.63
N SER A 486 19.98 -19.25 -6.85
CA SER A 486 20.43 -19.53 -5.49
C SER A 486 19.33 -19.22 -4.47
N TYR A 487 19.19 -20.06 -3.45
CA TYR A 487 18.19 -19.92 -2.39
C TYR A 487 18.73 -20.46 -1.06
N ASP A 488 18.11 -20.06 0.06
CA ASP A 488 18.39 -20.65 1.37
C ASP A 488 17.51 -21.91 1.57
N PRO A 489 18.10 -23.11 1.76
CA PRO A 489 17.34 -24.32 2.03
C PRO A 489 16.40 -24.25 3.23
N ALA A 490 16.69 -23.41 4.23
CA ALA A 490 15.82 -23.21 5.39
C ALA A 490 14.50 -22.49 5.05
N GLU A 491 14.43 -21.85 3.88
CA GLU A 491 13.25 -21.13 3.41
C GLU A 491 12.36 -21.96 2.49
N LEU A 492 12.69 -23.24 2.27
CA LEU A 492 11.83 -24.17 1.54
C LEU A 492 10.48 -24.29 2.26
N ARG A 493 9.42 -23.95 1.53
CA ARG A 493 8.07 -24.13 2.05
C ARG A 493 7.84 -25.61 2.37
N ASP A 494 7.38 -25.87 3.59
CA ASP A 494 7.08 -27.22 4.10
C ASP A 494 8.27 -28.19 3.99
N ALA A 495 9.50 -27.67 3.95
CA ALA A 495 10.75 -28.40 3.73
C ALA A 495 10.75 -29.28 2.45
N ARG A 496 9.90 -28.96 1.46
CA ARG A 496 9.74 -29.75 0.25
C ARG A 496 10.83 -29.43 -0.77
N PRO A 497 11.66 -30.40 -1.18
CA PRO A 497 12.75 -30.15 -2.14
C PRO A 497 12.23 -30.03 -3.58
N PHE A 498 13.04 -29.38 -4.41
CA PHE A 498 12.90 -29.42 -5.87
C PHE A 498 13.59 -30.66 -6.44
N GLU A 499 13.15 -31.10 -7.61
CA GLU A 499 13.69 -32.26 -8.32
C GLU A 499 13.99 -31.92 -9.80
N PRO A 500 15.01 -32.56 -10.41
CA PRO A 500 15.25 -32.44 -11.84
C PRO A 500 14.02 -32.80 -12.68
N GLY A 501 13.82 -32.10 -13.79
CA GLY A 501 12.70 -32.27 -14.72
C GLY A 501 11.45 -31.45 -14.39
N GLN A 502 11.35 -30.87 -13.19
CA GLN A 502 10.20 -30.05 -12.79
C GLN A 502 10.16 -28.71 -13.56
N ASP A 503 8.96 -28.31 -13.98
CA ASP A 503 8.72 -26.98 -14.52
C ASP A 503 8.58 -25.95 -13.38
N LEU A 504 9.34 -24.86 -13.50
CA LEU A 504 9.34 -23.75 -12.57
C LEU A 504 8.68 -22.51 -13.15
N VAL A 505 7.95 -21.82 -12.29
CA VAL A 505 7.37 -20.51 -12.56
C VAL A 505 7.75 -19.55 -11.44
N ALA A 506 7.84 -18.27 -11.80
CA ALA A 506 8.01 -17.19 -10.86
C ALA A 506 6.64 -16.72 -10.34
N MET A 507 6.58 -16.39 -9.07
CA MET A 507 5.45 -15.69 -8.47
C MET A 507 5.93 -14.46 -7.72
N ARG A 508 5.12 -13.41 -7.77
CA ARG A 508 5.18 -12.32 -6.78
C ARG A 508 4.40 -12.75 -5.55
N SER A 509 4.74 -12.17 -4.41
CA SER A 509 4.09 -12.43 -3.11
C SER A 509 2.58 -12.18 -3.13
N PHE A 510 2.16 -11.24 -3.96
CA PHE A 510 0.77 -10.81 -4.11
C PHE A 510 0.41 -10.60 -5.57
N SER A 511 -0.88 -10.52 -5.82
CA SER A 511 -1.42 -10.14 -7.12
C SER A 511 -0.93 -8.77 -7.55
N TYR A 512 -0.62 -8.65 -8.83
CA TYR A 512 -0.21 -7.42 -9.47
C TYR A 512 -0.69 -7.41 -10.93
N GLY A 513 -0.53 -6.26 -11.59
CA GLY A 513 -0.64 -6.15 -13.03
C GLY A 513 0.27 -5.03 -13.54
N ASN A 514 0.16 -4.74 -14.83
CA ASN A 514 1.10 -3.85 -15.53
C ASN A 514 0.49 -2.48 -15.89
N LEU A 515 -0.74 -2.16 -15.46
CA LEU A 515 -1.39 -0.90 -15.78
C LEU A 515 -1.07 0.17 -14.73
N ARG A 516 -0.50 1.27 -15.20
CA ARG A 516 -0.27 2.51 -14.42
C ARG A 516 -0.73 3.74 -15.21
N ASP A 517 -0.71 4.89 -14.56
CA ASP A 517 -0.86 6.20 -15.20
C ASP A 517 0.51 6.82 -15.53
N SER A 518 0.55 8.05 -16.06
CA SER A 518 1.77 8.74 -16.49
C SER A 518 2.23 9.85 -15.55
N ASP A 519 1.99 9.70 -14.25
CA ASP A 519 2.43 10.65 -13.23
C ASP A 519 3.95 10.85 -13.28
N ASP A 520 4.41 12.10 -13.45
CA ASP A 520 5.83 12.46 -13.58
C ASP A 520 6.44 12.99 -12.27
N GLU A 521 5.69 12.87 -11.16
CA GLU A 521 6.15 13.24 -9.83
C GLU A 521 7.49 12.58 -9.48
N ARG A 522 8.41 13.39 -8.95
CA ARG A 522 9.77 12.93 -8.63
C ARG A 522 9.87 12.59 -7.15
N SER A 523 10.40 11.41 -6.89
CA SER A 523 10.74 10.98 -5.53
C SER A 523 11.84 11.86 -4.93
N VAL A 524 11.77 12.07 -3.62
CA VAL A 524 12.81 12.76 -2.82
C VAL A 524 13.81 11.79 -2.19
N PHE A 525 13.56 10.49 -2.34
CA PHE A 525 14.46 9.41 -1.94
C PHE A 525 14.89 8.57 -3.13
N THR A 526 15.73 7.59 -2.84
CA THR A 526 16.20 6.58 -3.80
C THR A 526 16.23 5.25 -3.09
N PHE A 527 16.28 4.14 -3.81
CA PHE A 527 16.53 2.83 -3.21
C PHE A 527 17.90 2.84 -2.49
N THR A 528 17.90 2.71 -1.16
CA THR A 528 19.13 2.83 -0.35
C THR A 528 19.67 1.47 0.07
N ASP A 529 18.81 0.46 0.25
CA ASP A 529 19.30 -0.88 0.52
C ASP A 529 19.99 -1.44 -0.73
N SER A 530 21.30 -1.65 -0.64
CA SER A 530 22.09 -2.24 -1.72
C SER A 530 21.77 -3.72 -1.96
N ALA A 531 21.08 -4.37 -1.03
CA ALA A 531 20.56 -5.72 -1.23
C ALA A 531 19.27 -5.73 -2.08
N TYR A 532 18.68 -4.57 -2.35
CA TYR A 532 17.46 -4.43 -3.14
C TYR A 532 17.73 -4.49 -4.66
N GLY A 533 18.06 -5.70 -5.13
CA GLY A 533 18.26 -5.97 -6.56
C GLY A 533 19.25 -4.99 -7.22
N THR A 534 18.94 -4.60 -8.45
CA THR A 534 19.77 -3.66 -9.25
C THR A 534 19.31 -2.21 -9.16
N ARG A 535 18.26 -1.93 -8.38
CA ARG A 535 17.62 -0.60 -8.32
C ARG A 535 18.28 0.37 -7.34
N SER A 536 19.26 -0.09 -6.56
CA SER A 536 20.00 0.75 -5.61
C SER A 536 20.49 2.05 -6.28
N GLY A 537 20.25 3.19 -5.61
CA GLY A 537 20.57 4.54 -6.09
C GLY A 537 19.56 5.15 -7.08
N GLN A 538 18.59 4.38 -7.59
CA GLN A 538 17.54 4.92 -8.47
C GLN A 538 16.43 5.59 -7.65
N PRO A 539 15.80 6.67 -8.15
CA PRO A 539 14.65 7.27 -7.51
C PRO A 539 13.45 6.33 -7.52
N TYR A 540 12.58 6.43 -6.52
CA TYR A 540 11.34 5.64 -6.55
C TYR A 540 10.40 6.16 -7.64
N PRO A 541 9.78 5.27 -8.45
CA PRO A 541 8.76 5.70 -9.39
C PRO A 541 7.45 6.00 -8.66
N LEU A 542 6.92 7.20 -8.82
CA LEU A 542 5.68 7.64 -8.15
C LEU A 542 4.45 7.53 -9.05
N TRP A 543 4.38 6.52 -9.92
CA TRP A 543 3.19 6.27 -10.75
C TRP A 543 2.01 5.75 -9.93
N ASN A 544 0.79 6.02 -10.38
CA ASN A 544 -0.41 5.47 -9.78
C ASN A 544 -0.78 4.17 -10.50
N TRP A 545 -0.65 3.07 -9.78
CA TRP A 545 -0.92 1.73 -10.29
C TRP A 545 -2.42 1.39 -10.20
N CYS A 546 -2.93 0.63 -11.17
CA CYS A 546 -4.35 0.26 -11.20
C CYS A 546 -4.70 -0.60 -9.99
N VAL A 547 -5.79 -0.26 -9.30
CA VAL A 547 -6.34 -1.09 -8.23
C VAL A 547 -6.63 -2.50 -8.74
N LEU A 548 -6.41 -3.49 -7.87
CA LEU A 548 -6.90 -4.85 -8.05
C LEU A 548 -8.43 -4.84 -8.00
N PHE A 549 -9.06 -5.58 -8.89
CA PHE A 549 -10.52 -5.75 -8.89
C PHE A 549 -10.89 -7.10 -9.45
N SER A 550 -12.08 -7.57 -9.09
CA SER A 550 -12.67 -8.80 -9.59
C SER A 550 -14.07 -8.55 -10.11
N ASP A 551 -14.47 -9.35 -11.09
CA ASP A 551 -15.87 -9.51 -11.51
C ASP A 551 -16.55 -8.26 -12.10
N LEU A 552 -15.80 -7.31 -12.67
CA LEU A 552 -16.33 -6.15 -13.38
C LEU A 552 -17.12 -6.62 -14.62
N PRO A 553 -18.45 -6.44 -14.69
CA PRO A 553 -19.22 -6.87 -15.84
C PRO A 553 -18.82 -6.07 -17.10
N ALA A 554 -18.68 -6.77 -18.23
CA ALA A 554 -18.66 -6.14 -19.54
C ALA A 554 -20.09 -6.12 -20.08
N GLU A 555 -20.66 -4.91 -20.12
CA GLU A 555 -22.03 -4.66 -20.58
C GLU A 555 -22.13 -4.51 -22.10
#